data_AF-A0A327UIX6-F1
#
_entry.id   AF-A0A327UIX6-F1
#
_cell.length_a   1.000
_cell.length_b   1.000
_cell.length_c   1.000
_cell.angle_alpha   90.00
_cell.angle_beta   90.00
_cell.angle_gamma   90.00
#
_symmetry.space_group_name_H-M   'P 1'
#
loop_
_entity.id
_entity.type
_entity.pdbx_description
1 polymer ?
#
loop_
_entity_poly.entity_id
_entity_poly.type
_entity_poly.pdbx_seq_one_letter_code
_entity_poly.pdbx_strand_id
1 'polypeptide(L)'
;MARQRPSARRERPPARPCPYPDLLWVDAADYAEGADRDGAAGGAGHEAAPGRGVDPAPLARLLDAWSYAAGTGGGAGGRGRIGPAALDELSREVADDARDGPVHLARLVAAMETSAQATGGSLARVSDTPAVTRVCGGALHHLIEVLHGDGLRSATTVARGLDGRTRLLVLSALRPYWQAPVRALSTPMRDGQLRAPRQLWHG
;
A
#
# COMPACT_ATOMS: atom_id res chain seq x y z
N MET A 1 14.05 -8.91 -32.27
CA MET A 1 13.77 -9.04 -30.82
C MET A 1 13.26 -7.70 -30.29
N ALA A 2 11.94 -7.52 -30.32
CA ALA A 2 11.31 -6.29 -29.84
C ALA A 2 11.15 -6.35 -28.31
N ARG A 3 11.80 -5.43 -27.60
CA ARG A 3 11.58 -5.22 -26.16
C ARG A 3 10.13 -4.76 -25.98
N GLN A 4 9.31 -5.53 -25.28
CA GLN A 4 8.00 -5.08 -24.81
C GLN A 4 8.22 -3.83 -23.96
N ARG A 5 7.81 -2.68 -24.50
CA ARG A 5 7.67 -1.45 -23.72
C ARG A 5 6.50 -1.66 -22.76
N PRO A 6 6.64 -1.39 -21.45
CA PRO A 6 5.49 -1.37 -20.57
C PRO A 6 4.49 -0.34 -21.11
N SER A 7 3.27 -0.79 -21.34
CA SER A 7 2.19 -0.03 -21.95
C SER A 7 1.93 1.24 -21.15
N ALA A 8 2.39 2.37 -21.69
CA ALA A 8 2.01 3.70 -21.24
C ALA A 8 0.53 3.95 -21.60
N ARG A 9 -0.40 3.29 -20.91
CA ARG A 9 -1.79 3.76 -20.88
C ARG A 9 -1.82 4.94 -19.93
N ARG A 10 -1.82 6.14 -20.52
CA ARG A 10 -2.15 7.39 -19.81
C ARG A 10 -3.61 7.30 -19.37
N GLU A 11 -3.80 6.68 -18.21
CA GLU A 11 -5.04 6.74 -17.47
C GLU A 11 -5.25 8.17 -16.99
N ARG A 12 -6.51 8.51 -16.79
CA ARG A 12 -7.06 9.84 -16.55
C ARG A 12 -6.17 10.67 -15.60
N PRO A 13 -5.87 11.95 -15.92
CA PRO A 13 -5.09 12.79 -15.01
C PRO A 13 -5.78 12.85 -13.64
N PRO A 14 -5.01 12.75 -12.54
CA PRO A 14 -5.57 12.68 -11.20
C PRO A 14 -6.37 13.94 -10.90
N ALA A 15 -7.44 13.82 -10.12
CA ALA A 15 -8.30 14.96 -9.77
C ALA A 15 -7.53 16.07 -9.02
N ARG A 16 -6.43 15.71 -8.36
CA ARG A 16 -5.47 16.62 -7.73
C ARG A 16 -4.04 16.19 -8.07
N PRO A 17 -3.09 17.12 -8.24
CA PRO A 17 -1.70 16.78 -8.58
C PRO A 17 -1.07 15.78 -7.61
N CYS A 18 -0.26 14.87 -8.14
CA CYS A 18 0.53 13.92 -7.36
C CYS A 18 1.88 14.56 -6.99
N PRO A 19 2.24 14.68 -5.69
CA PRO A 19 3.54 15.23 -5.28
C PRO A 19 4.72 14.30 -5.60
N TYR A 20 4.46 13.01 -5.83
CA TYR A 20 5.46 12.01 -6.20
C TYR A 20 5.13 11.41 -7.58
N PRO A 21 5.59 12.01 -8.68
CA PRO A 21 5.26 11.55 -10.04
C PRO A 21 5.80 10.14 -10.34
N ASP A 22 6.79 9.68 -9.57
CA ASP A 22 7.42 8.37 -9.72
C ASP A 22 6.67 7.24 -8.99
N LEU A 23 5.56 7.52 -8.30
CA LEU A 23 4.73 6.47 -7.72
C LEU A 23 3.99 5.70 -8.80
N LEU A 24 4.01 4.37 -8.70
CA LEU A 24 3.46 3.50 -9.73
C LEU A 24 1.93 3.45 -9.68
N TRP A 25 1.32 3.72 -10.83
CA TRP A 25 0.00 3.20 -11.18
C TRP A 25 0.08 1.68 -11.22
N VAL A 26 -0.92 1.02 -10.64
CA VAL A 26 -0.99 -0.45 -10.61
C VAL A 26 -2.33 -0.91 -11.12
N ASP A 27 -2.40 -2.09 -11.72
CA ASP A 27 -3.66 -2.66 -12.15
C ASP A 27 -4.43 -3.20 -10.94
N ALA A 28 -5.69 -2.80 -10.77
CA ALA A 28 -6.54 -3.35 -9.72
C ALA A 28 -6.69 -4.89 -9.84
N ALA A 29 -6.55 -5.46 -11.04
CA ALA A 29 -6.60 -6.90 -11.27
C ALA A 29 -5.47 -7.67 -10.56
N ASP A 30 -4.29 -7.07 -10.40
CA ASP A 30 -3.18 -7.68 -9.66
C ASP A 30 -3.56 -7.96 -8.18
N TYR A 31 -4.55 -7.20 -7.67
CA TYR A 31 -5.00 -7.18 -6.29
C TYR A 31 -6.44 -7.71 -6.12
N ALA A 32 -7.04 -8.27 -7.17
CA ALA A 32 -8.38 -8.87 -7.13
C ALA A 32 -8.28 -10.40 -6.92
N GLU A 33 -9.23 -10.98 -6.17
CA GLU A 33 -9.37 -12.44 -6.10
C GLU A 33 -9.90 -13.00 -7.43
N GLY A 34 -9.35 -14.15 -7.85
CA GLY A 34 -9.80 -14.89 -9.04
C GLY A 34 -8.96 -14.72 -10.31
N ALA A 35 -7.93 -13.86 -10.32
CA ALA A 35 -7.13 -13.57 -11.52
C ALA A 35 -6.00 -14.57 -11.83
N ASP A 36 -6.07 -15.82 -11.34
CA ASP A 36 -5.42 -17.02 -11.91
C ASP A 36 -5.43 -18.17 -10.88
N ARG A 37 -6.45 -19.02 -10.98
CA ARG A 37 -6.27 -20.46 -10.85
C ARG A 37 -6.85 -21.02 -12.13
N ASP A 38 -6.04 -21.09 -13.20
CA ASP A 38 -6.14 -22.10 -14.27
C ASP A 38 -5.09 -21.81 -15.35
N GLY A 39 -3.82 -22.03 -14.96
CA GLY A 39 -2.72 -22.18 -15.90
C GLY A 39 -2.61 -23.60 -16.46
N ALA A 40 -3.71 -24.30 -16.73
CA ALA A 40 -3.68 -25.62 -17.35
C ALA A 40 -4.92 -25.90 -18.21
N ALA A 41 -4.70 -25.81 -19.53
CA ALA A 41 -5.46 -26.45 -20.61
C ALA A 41 -6.93 -26.03 -20.85
N GLY A 42 -7.10 -25.16 -21.87
CA GLY A 42 -8.10 -25.37 -22.92
C GLY A 42 -9.41 -24.60 -22.81
N GLY A 43 -9.59 -23.65 -23.74
CA GLY A 43 -10.90 -23.39 -24.35
C GLY A 43 -11.70 -22.20 -23.83
N ALA A 44 -12.01 -21.29 -24.76
CA ALA A 44 -13.05 -20.25 -24.72
C ALA A 44 -12.82 -19.01 -23.85
N GLY A 45 -12.13 -18.03 -24.43
CA GLY A 45 -12.56 -16.62 -24.49
C GLY A 45 -13.27 -16.04 -23.28
N HIS A 46 -12.59 -15.96 -22.14
CA HIS A 46 -12.91 -14.94 -21.15
C HIS A 46 -12.05 -13.72 -21.51
N GLU A 47 -12.64 -12.71 -22.16
CA GLU A 47 -11.98 -11.41 -22.30
C GLU A 47 -11.66 -10.94 -20.88
N ALA A 48 -10.38 -10.99 -20.49
CA ALA A 48 -9.91 -10.39 -19.26
C ALA A 48 -10.42 -8.95 -19.23
N ALA A 49 -11.31 -8.65 -18.28
CA ALA A 49 -11.86 -7.31 -18.12
C ALA A 49 -10.70 -6.31 -18.17
N PRO A 50 -10.77 -5.25 -19.00
CA PRO A 50 -9.64 -4.37 -19.21
C PRO A 50 -9.17 -3.84 -17.86
N GLY A 51 -7.91 -4.12 -17.56
CA GLY A 51 -7.21 -3.67 -16.36
C GLY A 51 -7.56 -2.23 -16.01
N ARG A 52 -7.98 -2.02 -14.76
CA ARG A 52 -8.32 -0.68 -14.26
C ARG A 52 -7.19 -0.25 -13.36
N GLY A 53 -6.39 0.72 -13.79
CA GLY A 53 -5.36 1.20 -12.91
C GLY A 53 -5.90 1.98 -11.72
N VAL A 54 -5.13 1.86 -10.64
CA VAL A 54 -5.32 2.51 -9.35
C VAL A 54 -4.42 3.73 -9.32
N ASP A 55 -5.05 4.91 -9.23
CA ASP A 55 -4.36 6.20 -9.18
C ASP A 55 -3.53 6.31 -7.89
N PRO A 56 -2.20 6.47 -7.94
CA PRO A 56 -1.38 6.60 -6.74
C PRO A 56 -1.54 7.95 -6.02
N ALA A 57 -2.19 8.95 -6.62
CA ALA A 57 -2.20 10.31 -6.13
C ALA A 57 -2.79 10.50 -4.71
N PRO A 58 -3.89 9.81 -4.29
CA PRO A 58 -4.38 9.91 -2.90
C PRO A 58 -3.33 9.48 -1.87
N LEU A 59 -2.70 8.32 -2.09
CA LEU A 59 -1.63 7.83 -1.21
C LEU A 59 -0.40 8.76 -1.25
N ALA A 60 -0.06 9.31 -2.42
CA ALA A 60 1.04 10.25 -2.57
C ALA A 60 0.87 11.51 -1.73
N ARG A 61 -0.34 12.12 -1.78
CA ARG A 61 -0.66 13.30 -0.97
C ARG A 61 -0.62 13.02 0.52
N LEU A 62 -1.09 11.84 0.94
CA LEU A 62 -1.02 11.42 2.33
C LEU A 62 0.43 11.30 2.82
N LEU A 63 1.31 10.68 2.04
CA LEU A 63 2.73 10.54 2.37
C LEU A 63 3.45 11.89 2.43
N ASP A 64 3.16 12.79 1.49
CA ASP A 64 3.71 14.15 1.47
C ASP A 64 3.24 14.94 2.71
N ALA A 65 1.97 14.82 3.07
CA ALA A 65 1.43 15.41 4.29
C ALA A 65 2.07 14.86 5.57
N TRP A 66 2.37 13.56 5.63
CA TRP A 66 3.14 12.97 6.74
C TRP A 66 4.56 13.54 6.81
N SER A 67 5.24 13.67 5.67
CA SER A 67 6.59 14.25 5.60
C SER A 67 6.62 15.71 6.04
N TYR A 68 5.63 16.49 5.59
CA TYR A 68 5.47 17.89 5.97
C TYR A 68 5.17 18.03 7.47
N ALA A 69 4.23 17.24 7.99
CA ALA A 69 3.88 17.25 9.42
C ALA A 69 5.05 16.87 10.33
N ALA A 70 5.97 16.04 9.85
CA ALA A 70 7.20 15.68 10.54
C ALA A 70 8.32 16.73 10.44
N GLY A 71 8.11 17.85 9.73
CA GLY A 71 9.10 18.92 9.57
C GLY A 71 10.23 18.57 8.59
N THR A 72 10.03 17.55 7.77
CA THR A 72 11.05 17.01 6.83
C THR A 72 10.74 17.29 5.36
N GLY A 73 9.61 17.95 5.07
CA GLY A 73 9.22 18.33 3.72
C GLY A 73 10.16 19.38 3.14
N GLY A 74 11.00 18.96 2.19
CA GLY A 74 11.88 19.82 1.40
C GLY A 74 11.25 20.18 0.06
N GLY A 75 10.47 21.25 0.02
CA GLY A 75 9.93 21.83 -1.22
C GLY A 75 9.98 23.35 -1.16
N ALA A 76 10.75 23.95 -2.07
CA ALA A 76 10.95 25.39 -2.15
C ALA A 76 9.62 26.16 -2.26
N GLY A 77 9.34 27.00 -1.27
CA GLY A 77 8.17 27.88 -1.23
C GLY A 77 7.39 27.72 0.07
N GLY A 78 7.66 28.61 1.03
CA GLY A 78 7.03 28.63 2.36
C GLY A 78 5.50 28.69 2.32
N ARG A 79 4.85 27.54 2.18
CA ARG A 79 3.43 27.34 2.48
C ARG A 79 3.38 26.56 3.77
N GLY A 80 2.69 27.12 4.77
CA GLY A 80 2.80 26.76 6.19
C GLY A 80 2.42 25.33 6.56
N ARG A 81 2.60 25.04 7.86
CA ARG A 81 2.21 23.79 8.54
C ARG A 81 0.88 23.27 8.00
N ILE A 82 0.88 22.06 7.41
CA ILE A 82 -0.36 21.30 7.25
C ILE A 82 -0.99 21.18 8.63
N GLY A 83 -2.19 21.74 8.78
CA GLY A 83 -2.95 21.65 10.02
C GLY A 83 -3.44 20.21 10.26
N PRO A 84 -3.68 19.80 11.52
CA PRO A 84 -4.19 18.47 11.84
C PRO A 84 -5.46 18.09 11.05
N ALA A 85 -6.37 19.04 10.85
CA ALA A 85 -7.61 18.82 10.10
C ALA A 85 -7.38 18.42 8.64
N ALA A 86 -6.41 19.04 7.96
CA ALA A 86 -6.08 18.71 6.58
C ALA A 86 -5.39 17.34 6.47
N LEU A 87 -4.61 16.96 7.48
CA LEU A 87 -4.02 15.63 7.54
C LEU A 87 -5.07 14.54 7.76
N ASP A 88 -6.05 14.80 8.63
CA ASP A 88 -7.17 13.90 8.88
C ASP A 88 -8.04 13.74 7.63
N GLU A 89 -8.27 14.82 6.87
CA GLU A 89 -9.00 14.78 5.59
C GLU A 89 -8.31 13.87 4.58
N LEU A 90 -6.99 14.00 4.40
CA LEU A 90 -6.21 13.13 3.50
C LEU A 90 -6.20 11.67 3.96
N SER A 91 -6.18 11.44 5.27
CA SER A 91 -6.24 10.09 5.83
C SER A 91 -7.62 9.45 5.59
N ARG A 92 -8.70 10.23 5.71
CA ARG A 92 -10.07 9.81 5.37
C ARG A 92 -10.26 9.58 3.89
N GLU A 93 -9.69 10.42 3.03
CA GLU A 93 -9.74 10.24 1.57
C GLU A 93 -9.27 8.83 1.15
N VAL A 94 -8.18 8.34 1.75
CA VAL A 94 -7.68 6.98 1.50
C VAL A 94 -8.51 5.90 2.22
N ALA A 95 -8.91 6.15 3.47
CA ALA A 95 -9.60 5.15 4.28
C ALA A 95 -11.05 4.88 3.84
N ASP A 96 -11.77 5.92 3.41
CA ASP A 96 -13.19 5.84 3.07
C ASP A 96 -13.41 5.44 1.60
N ASP A 97 -12.36 5.46 0.77
CA ASP A 97 -12.42 4.90 -0.58
C ASP A 97 -12.58 3.37 -0.51
N ALA A 98 -13.81 2.90 -0.67
CA ALA A 98 -14.14 1.48 -0.65
C ALA A 98 -13.52 0.68 -1.81
N ARG A 99 -13.09 1.35 -2.89
CA ARG A 99 -12.59 0.73 -4.11
C ARG A 99 -11.07 0.64 -4.12
N ASP A 100 -10.41 1.77 -3.91
CA ASP A 100 -8.95 1.91 -4.03
C ASP A 100 -8.24 2.00 -2.67
N GLY A 101 -8.94 2.38 -1.61
CA GLY A 101 -8.42 2.44 -0.24
C GLY A 101 -7.81 1.11 0.25
N PRO A 102 -8.44 -0.05 0.04
CA PRO A 102 -7.85 -1.35 0.36
C PRO A 102 -6.53 -1.63 -0.36
N VAL A 103 -6.43 -1.26 -1.64
CA VAL A 103 -5.21 -1.44 -2.45
C VAL A 103 -4.10 -0.53 -1.93
N HIS A 104 -4.42 0.75 -1.66
CA HIS A 104 -3.47 1.69 -1.08
C HIS A 104 -2.96 1.24 0.29
N LEU A 105 -3.84 0.73 1.15
CA LEU A 105 -3.47 0.25 2.47
C LEU A 105 -2.53 -0.95 2.39
N ALA A 106 -2.89 -1.98 1.60
CA ALA A 106 -2.06 -3.17 1.44
C ALA A 106 -0.68 -2.82 0.84
N ARG A 107 -0.64 -1.95 -0.17
CA ARG A 107 0.62 -1.46 -0.76
C ARG A 107 1.47 -0.70 0.25
N LEU A 108 0.86 0.16 1.07
CA LEU A 108 1.58 0.91 2.08
C LEU A 108 2.21 -0.02 3.13
N VAL A 109 1.43 -0.98 3.65
CA VAL A 109 1.93 -2.00 4.59
C VAL A 109 3.09 -2.79 3.97
N ALA A 110 2.93 -3.25 2.72
CA ALA A 110 3.96 -3.99 2.02
C ALA A 110 5.24 -3.18 1.77
N ALA A 111 5.10 -1.91 1.43
CA ALA A 111 6.24 -1.02 1.25
C ALA A 111 6.98 -0.74 2.57
N MET A 112 6.26 -0.55 3.67
CA MET A 112 6.87 -0.40 4.99
C MET A 112 7.55 -1.69 5.45
N GLU A 113 6.94 -2.85 5.23
CA GLU A 113 7.53 -4.15 5.56
C GLU A 113 8.80 -4.41 4.74
N THR A 114 8.77 -4.14 3.43
CA THR A 114 9.95 -4.27 2.55
C THR A 114 11.11 -3.42 3.06
N SER A 115 10.84 -2.18 3.45
CA SER A 115 11.85 -1.27 3.99
C SER A 115 12.35 -1.68 5.38
N ALA A 116 11.48 -2.26 6.21
CA ALA A 116 11.90 -2.85 7.49
C ALA A 116 12.82 -4.06 7.27
N GLN A 117 12.47 -4.96 6.36
CA GLN A 117 13.28 -6.13 6.02
C GLN A 117 14.63 -5.75 5.43
N ALA A 118 14.70 -4.69 4.62
CA ALA A 118 15.96 -4.16 4.08
C ALA A 118 16.96 -3.70 5.16
N THR A 119 16.48 -3.42 6.38
CA THR A 119 17.32 -3.08 7.54
C THR A 119 17.43 -4.22 8.57
N GLY A 120 16.99 -5.44 8.22
CA GLY A 120 16.99 -6.62 9.11
C GLY A 120 15.87 -6.64 10.15
N GLY A 121 14.89 -5.74 10.02
CA GLY A 121 13.70 -5.65 10.87
C GLY A 121 12.48 -6.32 10.28
N SER A 122 11.35 -6.13 10.96
CA SER A 122 10.00 -6.46 10.45
C SER A 122 8.99 -5.59 11.19
N LEU A 123 7.95 -5.14 10.48
CA LEU A 123 6.83 -4.39 11.02
C LEU A 123 6.00 -5.25 11.99
N ALA A 124 6.05 -6.58 11.86
CA ALA A 124 5.39 -7.52 12.78
C ALA A 124 5.78 -7.24 14.25
N ARG A 125 7.08 -6.95 14.50
CA ARG A 125 7.65 -6.70 15.84
C ARG A 125 7.09 -5.45 16.52
N VAL A 126 6.58 -4.49 15.76
CA VAL A 126 5.98 -3.26 16.30
C VAL A 126 4.45 -3.31 16.29
N SER A 127 3.87 -4.07 15.36
CA SER A 127 2.42 -4.22 15.20
C SER A 127 1.75 -5.02 16.31
N ASP A 128 2.46 -5.95 16.95
CA ASP A 128 1.95 -6.81 18.05
C ASP A 128 2.11 -6.14 19.44
N THR A 129 2.37 -4.83 19.48
CA THR A 129 2.51 -4.12 20.75
C THR A 129 1.14 -3.68 21.29
N PRO A 130 0.93 -3.68 22.62
CA PRO A 130 -0.31 -3.17 23.22
C PRO A 130 -0.65 -1.73 22.80
N ALA A 131 0.37 -0.92 22.49
CA ALA A 131 0.19 0.44 21.99
C ALA A 131 -0.49 0.48 20.61
N VAL A 132 -0.08 -0.39 19.68
CA VAL A 132 -0.65 -0.47 18.33
C VAL A 132 -1.99 -1.20 18.33
N THR A 133 -2.11 -2.28 19.09
CA THR A 133 -3.38 -3.02 19.26
C THR A 133 -4.48 -2.15 19.86
N ARG A 134 -4.14 -1.23 20.78
CA ARG A 134 -5.11 -0.26 21.31
C ARG A 134 -5.64 0.71 20.25
N VAL A 135 -4.84 1.03 19.23
CA VAL A 135 -5.24 1.95 18.16
C VAL A 135 -6.11 1.24 17.13
N CYS A 136 -5.71 0.07 16.64
CA CYS A 136 -6.34 -0.57 15.47
C CYS A 136 -6.92 -1.97 15.73
N GLY A 137 -7.01 -2.41 16.99
CA GLY A 137 -7.64 -3.68 17.36
C GLY A 137 -6.93 -4.93 16.82
N GLY A 138 -5.65 -4.83 16.48
CA GLY A 138 -4.87 -5.93 15.88
C GLY A 138 -5.01 -6.04 14.35
N ALA A 139 -5.81 -5.18 13.71
CA ALA A 139 -6.00 -5.20 12.26
C ALA A 139 -4.67 -5.04 11.49
N LEU A 140 -3.78 -4.18 11.97
CA LEU A 140 -2.45 -4.01 11.36
C LEU A 140 -1.62 -5.30 11.46
N HIS A 141 -1.63 -5.97 12.62
CA HIS A 141 -0.89 -7.22 12.80
C HIS A 141 -1.41 -8.31 11.85
N HIS A 142 -2.73 -8.48 11.81
CA HIS A 142 -3.37 -9.45 10.92
C HIS A 142 -3.06 -9.20 9.43
N LEU A 143 -3.06 -7.93 8.99
CA LEU A 143 -2.65 -7.58 7.62
C LEU A 143 -1.20 -7.99 7.32
N ILE A 144 -0.28 -7.84 8.28
CA ILE A 144 1.13 -8.23 8.13
C ILE A 144 1.26 -9.75 8.08
N GLU A 145 0.56 -10.49 8.93
CA GLU A 145 0.55 -11.96 8.92
C GLU A 145 0.08 -12.51 7.57
N VAL A 146 -1.04 -11.98 7.07
CA VAL A 146 -1.60 -12.39 5.76
C VAL A 146 -0.66 -12.00 4.62
N LEU A 147 -0.02 -10.84 4.72
CA LEU A 147 0.99 -10.42 3.75
C LEU A 147 2.18 -11.39 3.70
N HIS A 148 2.66 -11.86 4.86
CA HIS A 148 3.78 -12.80 4.96
C HIS A 148 3.42 -14.20 4.48
N GLY A 149 2.21 -14.68 4.82
CA GLY A 149 1.75 -16.02 4.46
C GLY A 149 1.30 -16.13 3.00
N ASP A 150 0.40 -15.24 2.60
CA ASP A 150 -0.40 -15.39 1.39
C ASP A 150 -0.20 -14.25 0.37
N GLY A 151 0.59 -13.23 0.71
CA GLY A 151 1.01 -12.18 -0.23
C GLY A 151 0.05 -10.99 -0.33
N LEU A 152 0.37 -10.10 -1.27
CA LEU A 152 -0.21 -8.77 -1.40
C LEU A 152 -1.70 -8.81 -1.78
N ARG A 153 -2.11 -9.80 -2.58
CA ARG A 153 -3.51 -9.98 -3.00
C ARG A 153 -4.40 -10.33 -1.80
N SER A 154 -4.00 -11.32 -1.01
CA SER A 154 -4.74 -11.75 0.19
C SER A 154 -4.80 -10.63 1.24
N ALA A 155 -3.69 -9.90 1.44
CA ALA A 155 -3.69 -8.73 2.31
C ALA A 155 -4.67 -7.64 1.82
N THR A 156 -4.83 -7.48 0.50
CA THR A 156 -5.82 -6.56 -0.07
C THR A 156 -7.26 -7.05 0.13
N THR A 157 -7.53 -8.35 0.01
CA THR A 157 -8.85 -8.92 0.35
C THR A 157 -9.21 -8.61 1.80
N VAL A 158 -8.27 -8.84 2.72
CA VAL A 158 -8.48 -8.52 4.15
C VAL A 158 -8.72 -7.04 4.34
N ALA A 159 -7.93 -6.16 3.71
CA ALA A 159 -8.12 -4.71 3.78
C ALA A 159 -9.49 -4.25 3.22
N ARG A 160 -10.05 -4.99 2.25
CA ARG A 160 -11.39 -4.73 1.70
C ARG A 160 -12.50 -5.10 2.67
N GLY A 161 -12.28 -6.13 3.50
CA GLY A 161 -13.20 -6.54 4.56
C GLY A 161 -13.23 -5.60 5.77
N LEU A 162 -12.23 -4.71 5.92
CA LEU A 162 -12.22 -3.70 6.98
C LEU A 162 -13.26 -2.60 6.69
N ASP A 163 -13.82 -1.98 7.73
CA ASP A 163 -14.57 -0.73 7.55
C ASP A 163 -13.62 0.48 7.41
N GLY A 164 -14.16 1.62 6.93
CA GLY A 164 -13.36 2.84 6.73
C GLY A 164 -12.70 3.33 8.02
N ARG A 165 -13.39 3.19 9.16
CA ARG A 165 -12.85 3.54 10.49
C ARG A 165 -11.62 2.69 10.83
N THR A 166 -11.67 1.38 10.62
CA THR A 166 -10.57 0.47 10.92
C THR A 166 -9.39 0.73 10.00
N ARG A 167 -9.63 0.97 8.70
CA ARG A 167 -8.58 1.42 7.77
C ARG A 167 -7.92 2.73 8.23
N LEU A 168 -8.70 3.71 8.69
CA LEU A 168 -8.18 4.97 9.22
C LEU A 168 -7.30 4.75 10.47
N LEU A 169 -7.71 3.86 11.38
CA LEU A 169 -6.93 3.50 12.57
C LEU A 169 -5.61 2.80 12.19
N VAL A 170 -5.63 1.93 11.17
CA VAL A 170 -4.39 1.32 10.65
C VAL A 170 -3.48 2.39 10.04
N LEU A 171 -3.98 3.30 9.20
CA LEU A 171 -3.19 4.41 8.66
C LEU A 171 -2.57 5.28 9.78
N SER A 172 -3.34 5.53 10.84
CA SER A 172 -2.88 6.28 12.02
C SER A 172 -1.75 5.56 12.75
N ALA A 173 -1.83 4.23 12.87
CA ALA A 173 -0.79 3.40 13.47
C ALA A 173 0.49 3.32 12.61
N LEU A 174 0.35 3.39 11.28
CA LEU A 174 1.47 3.36 10.33
C LEU A 174 2.21 4.70 10.24
N ARG A 175 1.53 5.83 10.49
CA ARG A 175 2.08 7.18 10.34
C ARG A 175 3.46 7.39 10.97
N PRO A 176 3.80 6.91 12.19
CA PRO A 176 5.15 7.10 12.74
C PRO A 176 6.27 6.50 11.89
N TYR A 177 5.95 5.55 11.02
CA TYR A 177 6.90 4.80 10.17
C TYR A 177 6.92 5.33 8.71
N TRP A 178 6.39 6.52 8.48
CA TRP A 178 6.15 7.11 7.15
C TRP A 178 7.40 7.31 6.28
N GLN A 179 8.61 7.33 6.84
CA GLN A 179 9.86 7.55 6.08
C GLN A 179 10.28 6.33 5.25
N ALA A 180 9.80 5.15 5.63
CA ALA A 180 10.23 3.88 5.06
C ALA A 180 9.71 3.59 3.63
N PRO A 181 8.46 3.86 3.24
CA PRO A 181 7.83 3.24 2.08
C PRO A 181 8.04 3.95 0.74
N VAL A 182 8.46 5.23 0.69
CA VAL A 182 8.42 6.04 -0.56
C VAL A 182 9.20 5.37 -1.70
N ARG A 183 10.43 4.92 -1.44
CA ARG A 183 11.26 4.23 -2.45
C ARG A 183 10.63 2.90 -2.89
N ALA A 184 10.07 2.14 -1.96
CA ALA A 184 9.48 0.84 -2.25
C ALA A 184 8.18 0.95 -3.08
N LEU A 185 7.37 1.99 -2.85
CA LEU A 185 6.14 2.24 -3.60
C LEU A 185 6.38 2.65 -5.07
N SER A 186 7.57 3.19 -5.38
CA SER A 186 8.01 3.49 -6.75
C SER A 186 8.54 2.27 -7.51
N THR A 187 8.64 1.11 -6.86
CA THR A 187 9.08 -0.15 -7.49
C THR A 187 7.96 -1.19 -7.49
N PRO A 188 7.86 -2.07 -8.51
CA PRO A 188 6.91 -3.17 -8.48
C PRO A 188 7.19 -4.08 -7.29
N MET A 189 6.21 -4.23 -6.39
CA MET A 189 6.31 -5.14 -5.24
C MET A 189 5.92 -6.55 -5.66
N ARG A 190 6.72 -7.54 -5.26
CA ARG A 190 6.46 -8.96 -5.52
C ARG A 190 6.36 -9.72 -4.20
N ASP A 191 5.45 -10.68 -4.10
CA ASP A 191 5.25 -11.49 -2.90
C ASP A 191 6.53 -12.19 -2.43
N GLY A 192 7.40 -12.60 -3.36
CA GLY A 192 8.69 -13.21 -3.03
C GLY A 192 9.64 -12.29 -2.24
N GLN A 193 9.45 -10.97 -2.31
CA GLN A 193 10.22 -9.98 -1.53
C GLN A 193 9.63 -9.76 -0.14
N LEU A 194 8.36 -10.14 0.08
CA LEU A 194 7.61 -9.86 1.30
C LEU A 194 7.58 -11.04 2.26
N ARG A 195 7.88 -12.25 1.75
CA ARG A 195 8.06 -13.44 2.56
C ARG A 195 9.22 -13.22 3.51
N ALA A 196 8.94 -13.27 4.81
CA ALA A 196 9.99 -13.36 5.81
C ALA A 196 10.95 -14.51 5.42
N PRO A 197 12.28 -14.35 5.58
CA PRO A 197 13.16 -15.49 5.48
C PRO A 197 12.62 -16.53 6.44
N ARG A 198 12.34 -17.75 5.92
CA ARG A 198 12.06 -18.91 6.74
C ARG A 198 13.25 -19.05 7.68
N GLN A 199 13.15 -18.47 8.88
CA GLN A 199 14.02 -18.85 9.95
C GLN A 199 13.70 -20.32 10.14
N LEU A 200 14.62 -21.18 9.72
CA LEU A 200 14.62 -22.57 10.12
C LEU A 200 14.58 -22.51 11.64
N TRP A 201 13.45 -22.88 12.23
CA TRP A 201 13.31 -23.11 13.64
C TRP A 201 14.29 -24.24 13.98
N HIS A 202 15.51 -23.90 14.34
CA HIS A 202 16.40 -24.81 15.04
C HIS A 202 16.01 -24.72 16.52
N GLY A 203 15.19 -25.69 16.93
CA GLY A 203 15.06 -26.07 18.33
C GLY A 203 16.29 -26.79 18.84
#